data_AF-A0A4Y9SFB9-F1
#
_entry.id   AF-A0A4Y9SFB9-F1
#
_cell.length_a   1.000
_cell.length_b   1.000
_cell.length_c   1.000
_cell.angle_alpha   90.00
_cell.angle_beta   90.00
_cell.angle_gamma   90.00
#
_symmetry.space_group_name_H-M   'P 1'
#
loop_
_entity.id
_entity.type
_entity.pdbx_description
1 polymer ?
#
loop_
_entity_poly.entity_id
_entity_poly.type
_entity_poly.pdbx_seq_one_letter_code
_entity_poly.pdbx_strand_id
1 'polypeptide(L)'
;MHVFFDESGNTGSDLLNKEQPLFALASTCLEEGVAQRLIGPLKRQGQKEAKYSKLKNSVSGQKALIEFLSCPELSLSTAKFTQADKRYYLITHLVDKLIEPTLYENGRDLYAKDGHVGLVNVWYYAGATIFPNGHWERVLSAFEHSVRCPTSRAFSEFDTTLLRACSLTPHDCRDFATGLLMAKGRLEEFIGCYRGGVVFDPAPDLFTAMIHKWMDDYPGKFAITHDKSKPLARNEAFFRALIVDAPTRFIGYGDHQVEMPLRVNDFSFADSRDFAQLQIADIIAGACTDALLAWSGRKPMTSYHEALKETNLESLFVGGMLPTPSMPTVRAPAPGEVSLVDGSAAFLRETGYAR
;
A
#
# COMPACT_ATOMS: atom_id res chain seq x y z
N MET A 1 -10.30 19.30 -11.83
CA MET A 1 -9.32 19.12 -10.74
C MET A 1 -8.07 18.47 -11.32
N HIS A 2 -6.88 18.78 -10.78
CA HIS A 2 -5.62 18.13 -11.13
C HIS A 2 -4.92 17.70 -9.84
N VAL A 3 -4.62 16.43 -9.71
CA VAL A 3 -4.01 15.84 -8.51
C VAL A 3 -2.57 15.42 -8.82
N PHE A 4 -1.66 15.82 -7.94
CA PHE A 4 -0.24 15.55 -8.03
C PHE A 4 0.14 14.53 -6.97
N PHE A 5 0.98 13.55 -7.33
CA PHE A 5 1.34 12.43 -6.46
C PHE A 5 2.86 12.28 -6.36
N ASP A 6 3.33 11.88 -5.18
CA ASP A 6 4.70 11.41 -4.98
C ASP A 6 4.74 10.34 -3.88
N GLU A 7 5.78 9.52 -3.93
CA GLU A 7 5.97 8.33 -3.10
C GLU A 7 7.25 8.40 -2.26
N SER A 8 7.23 7.75 -1.09
CA SER A 8 8.39 7.60 -0.22
C SER A 8 8.56 6.16 0.21
N GLY A 9 9.81 5.72 0.32
CA GLY A 9 10.14 4.39 0.81
C GLY A 9 9.87 3.28 -0.19
N ASN A 10 9.97 3.51 -1.50
CA ASN A 10 9.86 2.43 -2.48
C ASN A 10 11.16 1.60 -2.56
N THR A 11 11.07 0.29 -2.28
CA THR A 11 12.17 -0.68 -2.43
C THR A 11 11.85 -1.76 -3.47
N GLY A 12 10.81 -1.55 -4.28
CA GLY A 12 10.22 -2.55 -5.13
C GLY A 12 9.76 -3.77 -4.31
N SER A 13 10.12 -4.95 -4.79
CA SER A 13 9.80 -6.23 -4.16
C SER A 13 10.66 -6.58 -2.94
N ASP A 14 11.43 -5.65 -2.35
CA ASP A 14 12.19 -5.86 -1.10
C ASP A 14 11.34 -5.40 0.08
N LEU A 15 10.31 -6.19 0.37
CA LEU A 15 9.25 -5.88 1.32
C LEU A 15 9.65 -6.15 2.79
N LEU A 16 10.73 -6.90 3.01
CA LEU A 16 11.33 -7.13 4.33
C LEU A 16 12.49 -6.17 4.64
N ASN A 17 12.67 -5.11 3.85
CA ASN A 17 13.70 -4.11 4.06
C ASN A 17 13.57 -3.44 5.44
N LYS A 18 14.58 -3.62 6.30
CA LYS A 18 14.58 -3.12 7.67
C LYS A 18 14.77 -1.60 7.77
N GLU A 19 15.44 -0.99 6.79
CA GLU A 19 15.71 0.45 6.76
C GLU A 19 14.50 1.24 6.24
N GLN A 20 13.73 0.63 5.33
CA GLN A 20 12.54 1.21 4.72
C GLN A 20 11.34 0.26 4.85
N PRO A 21 10.82 0.01 6.07
CA PRO A 21 9.75 -0.97 6.30
C PRO A 21 8.35 -0.46 5.90
N LEU A 22 8.24 0.82 5.53
CA LEU A 22 7.01 1.47 5.11
C LEU A 22 7.15 1.98 3.68
N PHE A 23 6.04 1.93 2.94
CA PHE A 23 5.83 2.70 1.71
C PHE A 23 4.75 3.74 2.00
N ALA A 24 4.92 4.96 1.50
CA ALA A 24 3.92 6.02 1.60
C ALA A 24 3.66 6.64 0.24
N LEU A 25 2.41 6.99 -0.01
CA LEU A 25 1.99 7.75 -1.18
C LEU A 25 1.22 8.96 -0.69
N ALA A 26 1.65 10.14 -1.10
CA ALA A 26 0.96 11.38 -0.82
C ALA A 26 0.47 12.02 -2.11
N SER A 27 -0.56 12.84 -1.98
CA SER A 27 -1.15 13.56 -3.09
C SER A 27 -1.68 14.93 -2.68
N THR A 28 -1.74 15.85 -3.64
CA THR A 28 -2.33 17.16 -3.45
C THR A 28 -2.99 17.68 -4.72
N CYS A 29 -4.07 18.44 -4.58
CA CYS A 29 -4.74 19.13 -5.69
C CYS A 29 -4.62 20.66 -5.61
N LEU A 30 -3.63 21.17 -4.87
CA LEU A 30 -3.39 22.60 -4.70
C LEU A 30 -3.10 23.31 -6.02
N GLU A 31 -3.65 24.51 -6.16
CA GLU A 31 -3.31 25.42 -7.25
C GLU A 31 -1.82 25.78 -7.22
N GLU A 32 -1.23 25.96 -8.40
CA GLU A 32 0.21 26.18 -8.54
C GLU A 32 0.70 27.38 -7.71
N GLY A 33 -0.01 28.51 -7.76
CA GLY A 33 0.35 29.71 -7.00
C GLY A 33 0.30 29.49 -5.48
N VAL A 34 -0.60 28.65 -4.98
CA VAL A 34 -0.67 28.27 -3.56
C VAL A 34 0.52 27.37 -3.22
N ALA A 35 0.76 26.34 -4.03
CA ALA A 35 1.84 25.39 -3.82
C ALA A 35 3.22 26.07 -3.82
N GLN A 36 3.45 27.02 -4.73
CA GLN A 36 4.68 27.81 -4.78
C GLN A 36 4.88 28.65 -3.51
N ARG A 37 3.82 29.26 -2.97
CA ARG A 37 3.90 30.02 -1.72
C ARG A 37 4.25 29.13 -0.52
N LEU A 38 3.65 27.94 -0.44
CA LEU A 38 3.92 26.99 0.66
C LEU A 38 5.34 26.41 0.59
N ILE A 39 5.85 26.11 -0.60
CA ILE A 39 7.18 25.54 -0.80
C ILE A 39 8.30 26.58 -0.67
N GLY A 40 8.03 27.86 -0.98
CA GLY A 40 9.03 28.94 -0.96
C GLY A 40 9.87 28.99 0.33
N PRO A 41 9.25 29.03 1.53
CA PRO A 41 9.96 29.04 2.82
C PRO A 41 10.82 27.80 3.09
N LEU A 42 10.54 26.66 2.44
CA LEU A 42 11.29 25.42 2.60
C LEU A 42 12.56 25.37 1.74
N LYS A 43 12.70 26.29 0.78
CA LYS A 43 13.85 26.35 -0.13
C LYS A 43 14.89 27.34 0.38
N ARG A 44 16.16 26.97 0.25
CA ARG A 44 17.27 27.93 0.35
C ARG A 44 17.39 28.74 -0.95
N GLN A 45 18.05 29.89 -0.88
CA GLN A 45 18.31 30.71 -2.06
C GLN A 45 19.02 29.88 -3.16
N GLY A 46 18.45 29.89 -4.38
CA GLY A 46 18.97 29.13 -5.52
C GLY A 46 18.60 27.63 -5.55
N GLN A 47 17.94 27.11 -4.50
CA GLN A 47 17.50 25.72 -4.45
C GLN A 47 16.21 25.53 -5.26
N LYS A 48 16.25 24.65 -6.27
CA LYS A 48 15.09 24.38 -7.14
C LYS A 48 14.05 23.46 -6.49
N GLU A 49 14.45 22.65 -5.51
CA GLU A 49 13.63 21.58 -4.95
C GLU A 49 13.77 21.48 -3.44
N ALA A 50 12.65 21.56 -2.71
CA ALA A 50 12.61 21.23 -1.29
C ALA A 50 12.46 19.71 -1.15
N LYS A 51 13.23 19.07 -0.25
CA LYS A 51 13.15 17.64 0.03
C LYS A 51 13.00 17.37 1.50
N TYR A 52 12.06 16.51 1.86
CA TYR A 52 11.86 16.10 3.25
C TYR A 52 13.15 15.57 3.90
N SER A 53 13.82 14.65 3.19
CA SER A 53 15.03 13.96 3.64
C SER A 53 16.19 14.90 4.00
N LYS A 54 16.21 16.12 3.45
CA LYS A 54 17.21 17.14 3.78
C LYS A 54 16.75 18.05 4.91
N LEU A 55 15.48 18.47 4.89
CA LEU A 55 14.91 19.40 5.86
C LEU A 55 14.85 18.82 7.27
N LYS A 56 14.52 17.53 7.41
CA LYS A 56 14.37 16.88 8.71
C LYS A 56 15.66 16.80 9.55
N ASN A 57 16.82 17.03 8.94
CA ASN A 57 18.13 16.86 9.59
C ASN A 57 18.66 18.13 10.29
N SER A 58 17.98 19.27 10.21
CA SER A 58 18.38 20.49 10.91
C SER A 58 17.23 21.08 11.72
N VAL A 59 17.54 21.75 12.84
CA VAL A 59 16.54 22.41 13.70
C VAL A 59 15.72 23.44 12.92
N SER A 60 16.38 24.23 12.06
CA SER A 60 15.70 25.19 11.19
C SER A 60 14.78 24.54 10.17
N GLY A 61 15.19 23.40 9.59
CA GLY A 61 14.38 22.68 8.61
C GLY A 61 13.20 21.97 9.26
N GLN A 62 13.38 21.39 10.45
CA GLN A 62 12.31 20.85 11.28
C GLN A 62 11.28 21.92 11.63
N LYS A 63 11.71 23.10 12.07
CA LYS A 63 10.79 24.23 12.34
C LYS A 63 10.00 24.63 11.10
N ALA A 64 10.66 24.76 9.94
CA ALA A 64 9.99 25.10 8.70
C ALA A 64 9.00 24.01 8.24
N LEU A 65 9.31 22.73 8.47
CA LEU A 65 8.40 21.62 8.21
C LEU A 65 7.17 21.66 9.13
N ILE A 66 7.34 21.98 10.42
CA ILE A 66 6.21 22.15 11.34
C ILE A 66 5.30 23.29 10.87
N GLU A 67 5.88 24.46 10.56
CA GLU A 67 5.12 25.61 10.05
C GLU A 67 4.35 25.25 8.76
N PHE A 68 5.01 24.57 7.82
CA PHE A 68 4.39 24.09 6.58
C PHE A 68 3.24 23.10 6.85
N LEU A 69 3.46 22.09 7.69
CA LEU A 69 2.45 21.06 8.01
C LEU A 69 1.29 21.61 8.85
N SER A 70 1.45 22.78 9.47
CA SER A 70 0.37 23.49 10.17
C SER A 70 -0.42 24.46 9.27
N CYS A 71 -0.06 24.62 7.99
CA CYS A 71 -0.76 25.52 7.08
C CYS A 71 -2.21 25.04 6.84
N PRO A 72 -3.22 25.94 6.93
CA PRO A 72 -4.63 25.59 6.74
C PRO A 72 -4.96 25.13 5.30
N GLU A 73 -4.13 25.48 4.33
CA GLU A 73 -4.22 24.97 2.96
C GLU A 73 -3.95 23.47 2.86
N LEU A 74 -3.31 22.86 3.87
CA LEU A 74 -3.16 21.42 3.98
C LEU A 74 -4.34 20.86 4.79
N SER A 75 -5.35 20.41 4.06
CA SER A 75 -6.57 19.80 4.60
C SER A 75 -6.88 18.52 3.82
N LEU A 76 -7.76 17.67 4.35
CA LEU A 76 -8.23 16.48 3.61
C LEU A 76 -8.78 16.78 2.22
N SER A 77 -9.35 17.97 2.00
CA SER A 77 -9.88 18.37 0.69
C SER A 77 -8.80 18.74 -0.34
N THR A 78 -7.56 18.99 0.11
CA THR A 78 -6.47 19.53 -0.72
C THR A 78 -5.21 18.68 -0.71
N ALA A 79 -5.03 17.84 0.30
CA ALA A 79 -3.91 16.92 0.44
C ALA A 79 -4.32 15.64 1.18
N LYS A 80 -3.77 14.51 0.76
CA LYS A 80 -4.04 13.19 1.34
C LYS A 80 -2.79 12.35 1.33
N PHE A 81 -2.64 11.44 2.29
CA PHE A 81 -1.64 10.37 2.20
C PHE A 81 -2.17 9.03 2.68
N THR A 82 -1.57 7.98 2.13
CA THR A 82 -1.79 6.57 2.50
C THR A 82 -0.45 5.89 2.73
N GLN A 83 -0.45 4.82 3.52
CA GLN A 83 0.76 4.10 3.89
C GLN A 83 0.54 2.59 3.85
N ALA A 84 1.57 1.85 3.47
CA ALA A 84 1.63 0.41 3.57
C ALA A 84 2.79 0.00 4.47
N ASP A 85 2.51 -0.85 5.45
CA ASP A 85 3.52 -1.63 6.12
C ASP A 85 3.92 -2.77 5.18
N LYS A 86 5.18 -2.79 4.75
CA LYS A 86 5.62 -3.73 3.71
C LYS A 86 5.62 -5.18 4.18
N ARG A 87 5.85 -5.41 5.48
CA ARG A 87 5.74 -6.75 6.06
C ARG A 87 4.28 -7.20 6.07
N TYR A 88 3.37 -6.32 6.48
CA TYR A 88 1.94 -6.58 6.40
C TYR A 88 1.47 -6.82 4.97
N TYR A 89 1.98 -6.05 4.01
CA TYR A 89 1.73 -6.21 2.58
C TYR A 89 2.20 -7.58 2.07
N LEU A 90 3.42 -8.02 2.43
CA LEU A 90 3.91 -9.36 2.09
C LEU A 90 3.02 -10.47 2.69
N ILE A 91 2.60 -10.32 3.95
CA ILE A 91 1.70 -11.29 4.60
C ILE A 91 0.33 -11.30 3.93
N THR A 92 -0.15 -10.14 3.46
CA THR A 92 -1.39 -10.05 2.68
C THR A 92 -1.30 -10.92 1.44
N HIS A 93 -0.21 -10.83 0.69
CA HIS A 93 0.05 -11.69 -0.47
C HIS A 93 0.25 -13.17 -0.11
N LEU A 94 0.84 -13.48 1.06
CA LEU A 94 0.95 -14.86 1.55
C LEU A 94 -0.45 -15.48 1.77
N VAL A 95 -1.35 -14.72 2.41
CA VAL A 95 -2.74 -15.15 2.65
C VAL A 95 -3.50 -15.22 1.33
N ASP A 96 -3.48 -14.14 0.54
CA ASP A 96 -4.24 -13.99 -0.70
C ASP A 96 -3.82 -14.98 -1.79
N LYS A 97 -2.52 -15.25 -1.94
CA LYS A 97 -2.02 -16.10 -3.03
C LYS A 97 -1.86 -17.56 -2.64
N LEU A 98 -1.66 -17.89 -1.36
CA LEU A 98 -1.41 -19.28 -0.94
C LEU A 98 -2.55 -19.85 -0.09
N ILE A 99 -3.04 -19.12 0.90
CA ILE A 99 -4.01 -19.66 1.85
C ILE A 99 -5.43 -19.59 1.29
N GLU A 100 -5.85 -18.43 0.78
CA GLU A 100 -7.20 -18.24 0.26
C GLU A 100 -7.57 -19.26 -0.83
N PRO A 101 -6.75 -19.48 -1.87
CA PRO A 101 -7.13 -20.38 -2.96
C PRO A 101 -7.34 -21.81 -2.45
N THR A 102 -6.47 -22.27 -1.55
CA THR A 102 -6.57 -23.61 -0.97
C THR A 102 -7.79 -23.77 -0.07
N LEU A 103 -8.19 -22.75 0.68
CA LEU A 103 -9.40 -22.82 1.50
C LEU A 103 -10.67 -22.71 0.64
N TYR A 104 -10.66 -21.89 -0.40
CA TYR A 104 -11.78 -21.74 -1.33
C TYR A 104 -12.10 -23.07 -2.03
N GLU A 105 -11.08 -23.77 -2.53
CA GLU A 105 -11.20 -25.11 -3.10
C GLU A 105 -11.79 -26.14 -2.13
N ASN A 106 -11.63 -25.91 -0.82
CA ASN A 106 -12.18 -26.74 0.25
C ASN A 106 -13.50 -26.20 0.80
N GLY A 107 -14.18 -25.32 0.06
CA GLY A 107 -15.52 -24.83 0.37
C GLY A 107 -15.56 -23.67 1.37
N ARG A 108 -14.43 -23.01 1.63
CA ARG A 108 -14.33 -21.86 2.55
C ARG A 108 -13.77 -20.62 1.85
N ASP A 109 -14.66 -19.69 1.56
CA ASP A 109 -14.34 -18.37 1.02
C ASP A 109 -13.82 -17.43 2.12
N LEU A 110 -12.56 -16.98 2.03
CA LEU A 110 -11.98 -15.98 2.96
C LEU A 110 -12.24 -14.53 2.52
N TYR A 111 -12.62 -14.29 1.27
CA TYR A 111 -13.05 -12.96 0.83
C TYR A 111 -14.43 -12.60 1.40
N ALA A 112 -15.27 -13.59 1.68
CA ALA A 112 -16.50 -13.40 2.43
C ALA A 112 -16.24 -12.70 3.78
N LYS A 113 -16.89 -11.55 3.99
CA LYS A 113 -16.79 -10.72 5.21
C LYS A 113 -15.35 -10.31 5.58
N ASP A 114 -14.47 -10.17 4.58
CA ASP A 114 -13.06 -9.81 4.75
C ASP A 114 -12.29 -10.72 5.75
N GLY A 115 -12.64 -12.00 5.79
CA GLY A 115 -11.96 -12.99 6.63
C GLY A 115 -10.45 -13.06 6.38
N HIS A 116 -10.02 -12.86 5.13
CA HIS A 116 -8.61 -12.76 4.74
C HIS A 116 -7.90 -11.62 5.49
N VAL A 117 -8.47 -10.42 5.59
CA VAL A 117 -7.88 -9.27 6.33
C VAL A 117 -7.66 -9.61 7.80
N GLY A 118 -8.64 -10.26 8.43
CA GLY A 118 -8.52 -10.76 9.79
C GLY A 118 -7.36 -11.75 9.94
N LEU A 119 -7.23 -12.69 9.00
CA LEU A 119 -6.15 -13.67 8.99
C LEU A 119 -4.77 -13.05 8.76
N VAL A 120 -4.65 -12.01 7.93
CA VAL A 120 -3.39 -11.25 7.78
C VAL A 120 -2.97 -10.65 9.12
N ASN A 121 -3.89 -10.04 9.88
CA ASN A 121 -3.58 -9.49 11.19
C ASN A 121 -3.13 -10.58 12.18
N VAL A 122 -3.77 -11.75 12.18
CA VAL A 122 -3.32 -12.90 12.97
C VAL A 122 -1.88 -13.28 12.63
N TRP A 123 -1.54 -13.45 11.34
CA TRP A 123 -0.17 -13.77 10.93
C TRP A 123 0.83 -12.66 11.26
N TYR A 124 0.41 -11.40 11.16
CA TYR A 124 1.26 -10.26 11.48
C TYR A 124 1.65 -10.24 12.96
N TYR A 125 0.68 -10.37 13.87
CA TYR A 125 0.92 -10.28 15.32
C TYR A 125 1.33 -11.61 15.96
N ALA A 126 0.78 -12.72 15.51
CA ALA A 126 0.97 -14.04 16.13
C ALA A 126 1.83 -15.00 15.30
N GLY A 127 2.33 -14.61 14.13
CA GLY A 127 3.12 -15.50 13.27
C GLY A 127 4.37 -16.07 13.97
N ALA A 128 5.02 -15.29 14.85
CA ALA A 128 6.15 -15.77 15.65
C ALA A 128 5.74 -16.74 16.78
N THR A 129 4.48 -16.72 17.21
CA THR A 129 3.91 -17.69 18.14
C THR A 129 3.51 -18.98 17.41
N ILE A 130 2.93 -18.83 16.21
CA ILE A 130 2.53 -19.96 15.35
C ILE A 130 3.78 -20.71 14.86
N PHE A 131 4.80 -19.98 14.36
CA PHE A 131 6.08 -20.52 13.91
C PHE A 131 7.24 -19.99 14.78
N PRO A 132 7.52 -20.64 15.93
CA PRO A 132 8.47 -20.15 16.93
C PRO A 132 9.94 -20.23 16.50
N ASN A 133 10.85 -19.77 17.36
CA ASN A 133 12.30 -19.91 17.20
C ASN A 133 12.85 -19.31 15.88
N GLY A 134 12.24 -18.20 15.43
CA GLY A 134 12.61 -17.52 14.19
C GLY A 134 12.15 -18.23 12.91
N HIS A 135 11.35 -19.29 13.02
CA HIS A 135 10.82 -19.98 11.83
C HIS A 135 9.86 -19.09 11.04
N TRP A 136 9.10 -18.21 11.69
CA TRP A 136 8.24 -17.26 10.98
C TRP A 136 9.04 -16.36 10.02
N GLU A 137 10.14 -15.78 10.50
CA GLU A 137 11.00 -14.91 9.67
C GLU A 137 11.61 -15.68 8.49
N ARG A 138 11.97 -16.95 8.70
CA ARG A 138 12.49 -17.80 7.62
C ARG A 138 11.42 -18.09 6.57
N VAL A 139 10.18 -18.37 6.99
CA VAL A 139 9.05 -18.60 6.08
C VAL A 139 8.76 -17.34 5.26
N LEU A 140 8.69 -16.16 5.90
CA LEU A 140 8.47 -14.90 5.19
C LEU A 140 9.60 -14.58 4.21
N SER A 141 10.85 -14.77 4.61
CA SER A 141 12.00 -14.53 3.73
C SER A 141 12.01 -15.51 2.54
N ALA A 142 11.66 -16.78 2.76
CA ALA A 142 11.54 -17.75 1.67
C ALA A 142 10.37 -17.43 0.72
N PHE A 143 9.27 -16.90 1.24
CA PHE A 143 8.14 -16.45 0.43
C PHE A 143 8.50 -15.23 -0.42
N GLU A 144 9.09 -14.19 0.18
CA GLU A 144 9.60 -13.03 -0.55
C GLU A 144 10.61 -13.45 -1.63
N HIS A 145 11.52 -14.38 -1.32
CA HIS A 145 12.45 -14.90 -2.32
C HIS A 145 11.73 -15.59 -3.48
N SER A 146 10.71 -16.39 -3.19
CA SER A 146 9.88 -17.08 -4.20
C SER A 146 9.13 -16.10 -5.11
N VAL A 147 8.66 -15.00 -4.54
CA VAL A 147 7.99 -13.91 -5.26
C VAL A 147 8.97 -13.14 -6.15
N ARG A 148 10.17 -12.83 -5.64
CA ARG A 148 11.20 -12.07 -6.37
C ARG A 148 11.85 -12.90 -7.48
N CYS A 149 12.04 -14.19 -7.23
CA CYS A 149 12.75 -15.13 -8.08
C CYS A 149 11.91 -16.41 -8.25
N PRO A 150 10.79 -16.37 -9.00
CA PRO A 150 9.88 -17.50 -9.16
C PRO A 150 10.53 -18.61 -9.98
N THR A 151 11.23 -19.50 -9.29
CA THR A 151 11.96 -20.63 -9.85
C THR A 151 11.61 -21.87 -9.06
N SER A 152 11.67 -23.04 -9.71
CA SER A 152 11.40 -24.32 -9.04
C SER A 152 12.30 -24.54 -7.81
N ARG A 153 13.53 -23.99 -7.83
CA ARG A 153 14.42 -23.99 -6.68
C ARG A 153 13.88 -23.16 -5.51
N ALA A 154 13.50 -21.91 -5.76
CA ALA A 154 12.95 -21.03 -4.73
C ALA A 154 11.67 -21.62 -4.11
N PHE A 155 10.80 -22.21 -4.94
CA PHE A 155 9.58 -22.87 -4.47
C PHE A 155 9.88 -24.10 -3.60
N SER A 156 10.85 -24.93 -3.98
CA SER A 156 11.29 -26.06 -3.16
C SER A 156 11.93 -25.63 -1.83
N GLU A 157 12.66 -24.51 -1.83
CA GLU A 157 13.26 -23.93 -0.62
C GLU A 157 12.17 -23.40 0.33
N PHE A 158 11.13 -22.75 -0.20
CA PHE A 158 9.95 -22.36 0.57
C PHE A 158 9.25 -23.57 1.19
N ASP A 159 8.92 -24.61 0.41
CA ASP A 159 8.27 -25.83 0.91
C ASP A 159 9.07 -26.50 2.03
N THR A 160 10.40 -26.59 1.87
CA THR A 160 11.28 -27.17 2.88
C THR A 160 11.27 -26.34 4.18
N THR A 161 11.28 -25.02 4.04
CA THR A 161 11.25 -24.09 5.18
C THR A 161 9.92 -24.16 5.91
N LEU A 162 8.81 -24.21 5.17
CA LEU A 162 7.46 -24.35 5.69
C LEU A 162 7.28 -25.66 6.45
N LEU A 163 7.69 -26.79 5.87
CA LEU A 163 7.61 -28.10 6.53
C LEU A 163 8.33 -28.12 7.89
N ARG A 164 9.52 -27.52 7.95
CA ARG A 164 10.26 -27.40 9.22
C ARG A 164 9.50 -26.53 10.22
N ALA A 165 8.94 -25.40 9.81
CA ALA A 165 8.14 -24.55 10.67
C ALA A 165 6.89 -25.27 11.21
N CYS A 166 6.17 -25.98 10.34
CA CYS A 166 4.99 -26.78 10.69
C CYS A 166 5.33 -27.88 11.71
N SER A 167 6.47 -28.57 11.57
CA SER A 167 6.89 -29.64 12.51
C SER A 167 7.13 -29.15 13.95
N LEU A 168 7.39 -27.84 14.12
CA LEU A 168 7.66 -27.19 15.40
C LEU A 168 6.49 -26.31 15.87
N THR A 169 5.37 -26.31 15.15
CA THR A 169 4.19 -25.52 15.48
C THR A 169 3.51 -26.09 16.75
N PRO A 170 3.27 -25.26 17.78
CA PRO A 170 2.52 -25.67 18.97
C PRO A 170 1.15 -26.25 18.61
N HIS A 171 0.67 -27.21 19.39
CA HIS A 171 -0.58 -27.92 19.10
C HIS A 171 -1.77 -26.97 18.83
N ASP A 172 -1.92 -25.95 19.69
CA ASP A 172 -3.04 -25.00 19.63
C ASP A 172 -2.95 -24.01 18.44
N CYS A 173 -1.84 -24.02 17.70
CA CYS A 173 -1.61 -23.17 16.54
C CYS A 173 -1.66 -23.94 15.20
N ARG A 174 -1.86 -25.26 15.23
CA ARG A 174 -1.77 -26.11 14.02
C ARG A 174 -2.82 -25.78 12.97
N ASP A 175 -4.01 -25.34 13.38
CA ASP A 175 -5.08 -24.97 12.44
C ASP A 175 -4.65 -23.80 11.54
N PHE A 176 -3.96 -22.80 12.10
CA PHE A 176 -3.40 -21.69 11.32
C PHE A 176 -2.34 -22.16 10.34
N ALA A 177 -1.44 -23.04 10.79
CA ALA A 177 -0.39 -23.61 9.94
C ALA A 177 -0.93 -24.49 8.81
N THR A 178 -2.08 -25.14 9.03
CA THR A 178 -2.70 -26.06 8.05
C THR A 178 -3.06 -25.34 6.76
N GLY A 179 -3.65 -24.14 6.83
CA GLY A 179 -4.00 -23.37 5.63
C GLY A 179 -2.79 -23.07 4.74
N LEU A 180 -1.63 -22.75 5.34
CA LEU A 180 -0.40 -22.53 4.57
C LEU A 180 0.21 -23.85 4.07
N LEU A 181 0.14 -24.92 4.86
CA LEU A 181 0.64 -26.24 4.49
C LEU A 181 -0.10 -26.84 3.28
N MET A 182 -1.38 -26.51 3.10
CA MET A 182 -2.17 -26.94 1.93
C MET A 182 -1.63 -26.39 0.60
N ALA A 183 -0.89 -25.28 0.61
CA ALA A 183 -0.26 -24.72 -0.58
C ALA A 183 1.08 -25.38 -0.96
N LYS A 184 1.56 -26.32 -0.13
CA LYS A 184 2.84 -27.00 -0.35
C LYS A 184 2.89 -27.66 -1.73
N GLY A 185 3.95 -27.39 -2.49
CA GLY A 185 4.16 -27.93 -3.82
C GLY A 185 3.31 -27.29 -4.92
N ARG A 186 2.52 -26.25 -4.60
CA ARG A 186 1.62 -25.55 -5.53
C ARG A 186 2.02 -24.10 -5.79
N LEU A 187 3.21 -23.68 -5.36
CA LEU A 187 3.68 -22.30 -5.59
C LEU A 187 3.79 -21.96 -7.08
N GLU A 188 4.19 -22.89 -7.94
CA GLU A 188 4.21 -22.67 -9.39
C GLU A 188 2.81 -22.35 -9.93
N GLU A 189 1.80 -23.06 -9.45
CA GLU A 189 0.40 -22.85 -9.82
C GLU A 189 -0.10 -21.47 -9.34
N PHE A 190 0.17 -21.13 -8.08
CA PHE A 190 -0.40 -19.93 -7.47
C PHE A 190 0.33 -18.63 -7.77
N ILE A 191 1.67 -18.67 -7.88
CA ILE A 191 2.47 -17.46 -8.07
C ILE A 191 3.38 -17.49 -9.30
N GLY A 192 3.51 -18.62 -10.00
CA GLY A 192 4.34 -18.74 -11.21
C GLY A 192 3.87 -17.87 -12.39
N CYS A 193 2.58 -17.49 -12.41
CA CYS A 193 2.02 -16.59 -13.42
C CYS A 193 2.49 -15.12 -13.24
N TYR A 194 2.90 -14.71 -12.04
CA TYR A 194 3.30 -13.34 -11.74
C TYR A 194 4.79 -13.12 -12.04
N ARG A 195 5.12 -12.94 -13.32
CA ARG A 195 6.51 -12.67 -13.74
C ARG A 195 6.91 -11.22 -13.51
N GLY A 196 8.14 -11.02 -13.05
CA GLY A 196 8.76 -9.68 -12.93
C GLY A 196 8.46 -8.93 -11.62
N GLY A 197 7.81 -9.57 -10.63
CA GLY A 197 7.58 -8.99 -9.30
C GLY A 197 6.62 -7.78 -9.28
N VAL A 198 6.01 -7.48 -10.42
CA VAL A 198 5.18 -6.28 -10.65
C VAL A 198 3.94 -6.26 -9.74
N VAL A 199 3.41 -7.44 -9.41
CA VAL A 199 2.22 -7.63 -8.57
C VAL A 199 2.53 -7.48 -7.06
N PHE A 200 3.82 -7.48 -6.67
CA PHE A 200 4.24 -7.48 -5.27
C PHE A 200 4.92 -6.17 -4.88
N ASP A 201 4.53 -5.07 -5.53
CA ASP A 201 4.93 -3.71 -5.21
C ASP A 201 3.70 -2.96 -4.67
N PRO A 202 3.76 -2.28 -3.51
CA PRO A 202 2.61 -1.57 -2.95
C PRO A 202 2.21 -0.33 -3.74
N ALA A 203 3.07 0.20 -4.63
CA ALA A 203 2.80 1.47 -5.31
C ALA A 203 1.52 1.47 -6.18
N PRO A 204 1.28 0.48 -7.07
CA PRO A 204 0.06 0.46 -7.89
C PRO A 204 -1.23 0.31 -7.07
N ASP A 205 -1.20 -0.50 -6.01
CA ASP A 205 -2.34 -0.76 -5.15
C ASP A 205 -2.72 0.50 -4.35
N LEU A 206 -1.74 1.14 -3.71
CA LEU A 206 -1.97 2.37 -2.96
C LEU A 206 -2.31 3.55 -3.88
N PHE A 207 -1.77 3.58 -5.09
CA PHE A 207 -2.14 4.58 -6.10
C PHE A 207 -3.61 4.46 -6.50
N THR A 208 -4.07 3.24 -6.80
CA THR A 208 -5.48 2.97 -7.12
C THR A 208 -6.39 3.31 -5.94
N ALA A 209 -6.02 2.89 -4.72
CA ALA A 209 -6.78 3.19 -3.51
C ALA A 209 -6.88 4.70 -3.23
N MET A 210 -5.79 5.45 -3.42
CA MET A 210 -5.78 6.90 -3.24
C MET A 210 -6.65 7.62 -4.28
N ILE A 211 -6.72 7.12 -5.51
CA ILE A 211 -7.61 7.68 -6.54
C ILE A 211 -9.08 7.52 -6.13
N HIS A 212 -9.48 6.35 -5.59
CA HIS A 212 -10.83 6.21 -5.03
C HIS A 212 -11.11 7.24 -3.93
N LYS A 213 -10.14 7.53 -3.05
CA LYS A 213 -10.31 8.59 -2.04
C LYS A 213 -10.49 9.98 -2.63
N TRP A 214 -9.97 10.27 -3.82
CA TRP A 214 -10.27 11.52 -4.52
C TRP A 214 -11.63 11.48 -5.24
N MET A 215 -12.04 10.31 -5.72
CA MET A 215 -13.35 10.09 -6.34
C MET A 215 -14.50 10.25 -5.34
N ASP A 216 -14.32 9.80 -4.10
CA ASP A 216 -15.28 9.97 -3.01
C ASP A 216 -15.63 11.45 -2.78
N ASP A 217 -14.64 12.34 -2.90
CA ASP A 217 -14.78 13.77 -2.62
C ASP A 217 -15.09 14.63 -3.85
N TYR A 218 -14.78 14.15 -5.06
CA TYR A 218 -14.92 14.92 -6.29
C TYR A 218 -15.77 14.16 -7.33
N PRO A 219 -16.95 14.67 -7.74
CA PRO A 219 -17.88 13.96 -8.63
C PRO A 219 -17.40 13.84 -10.09
N GLY A 220 -16.50 14.72 -10.55
CA GLY A 220 -16.06 14.76 -11.95
C GLY A 220 -14.87 13.85 -12.27
N LYS A 221 -14.46 13.82 -13.55
CA LYS A 221 -13.16 13.29 -13.95
C LYS A 221 -12.04 14.28 -13.63
N PHE A 222 -10.86 13.79 -13.26
CA PHE A 222 -9.71 14.64 -12.94
C PHE A 222 -8.41 14.15 -13.57
N ALA A 223 -7.48 15.09 -13.75
CA ALA A 223 -6.14 14.80 -14.28
C ALA A 223 -5.21 14.38 -13.15
N ILE A 224 -4.25 13.52 -13.46
CA ILE A 224 -3.24 13.05 -12.52
C ILE A 224 -1.84 13.28 -13.09
N THR A 225 -0.96 13.83 -12.25
CA THR A 225 0.48 13.83 -12.50
C THR A 225 1.20 13.16 -11.33
N HIS A 226 2.00 12.14 -11.61
CA HIS A 226 2.86 11.52 -10.61
C HIS A 226 4.31 11.97 -10.84
N ASP A 227 5.13 12.08 -9.79
CA ASP A 227 6.59 12.16 -10.00
C ASP A 227 7.09 10.85 -10.66
N LYS A 228 8.29 10.83 -11.20
CA LYS A 228 8.81 9.67 -11.94
C LYS A 228 8.85 8.41 -11.06
N SER A 229 7.90 7.51 -11.28
CA SER A 229 7.78 6.24 -10.55
C SER A 229 8.02 5.04 -11.47
N LYS A 230 9.10 4.30 -11.20
CA LYS A 230 9.42 3.05 -11.91
C LYS A 230 8.34 1.98 -11.80
N PRO A 231 7.74 1.69 -10.62
CA PRO A 231 6.69 0.67 -10.55
C PRO A 231 5.43 1.09 -11.28
N LEU A 232 5.02 2.36 -11.20
CA LEU A 232 3.83 2.82 -11.92
C LEU A 232 4.05 2.81 -13.44
N ALA A 233 5.24 3.19 -13.92
CA ALA A 233 5.57 3.08 -15.34
C ALA A 233 5.52 1.62 -15.84
N ARG A 234 5.93 0.65 -15.02
CA ARG A 234 5.81 -0.79 -15.34
C ARG A 234 4.35 -1.28 -15.33
N ASN A 235 3.50 -0.66 -14.52
CA ASN A 235 2.08 -0.99 -14.37
C ASN A 235 1.15 -0.12 -15.23
N GLU A 236 1.68 0.67 -16.16
CA GLU A 236 0.88 1.63 -16.93
C GLU A 236 -0.25 0.94 -17.71
N ALA A 237 -0.01 -0.25 -18.27
CA ALA A 237 -1.04 -1.03 -18.96
C ALA A 237 -2.18 -1.46 -18.02
N PHE A 238 -1.85 -1.85 -16.78
CA PHE A 238 -2.85 -2.17 -15.75
C PHE A 238 -3.68 -0.94 -15.40
N PHE A 239 -3.01 0.19 -15.14
CA PHE A 239 -3.70 1.43 -14.80
C PHE A 239 -4.62 1.91 -15.94
N ARG A 240 -4.16 1.81 -17.19
CA ARG A 240 -4.97 2.15 -18.38
C ARG A 240 -6.22 1.28 -18.51
N ALA A 241 -6.18 0.03 -18.05
CA ALA A 241 -7.36 -0.83 -18.00
C ALA A 241 -8.39 -0.40 -16.95
N LEU A 242 -8.00 0.37 -15.93
CA LEU A 242 -8.88 0.88 -14.87
C LEU A 242 -9.59 2.19 -15.23
N ILE A 243 -9.08 2.95 -16.21
CA ILE A 243 -9.61 4.27 -16.62
C ILE A 243 -10.39 4.23 -17.94
N VAL A 244 -10.82 3.04 -18.36
CA VAL A 244 -11.55 2.83 -19.62
C VAL A 244 -12.90 3.54 -19.61
N ASP A 245 -13.42 3.84 -20.80
CA ASP A 245 -14.78 4.32 -20.94
C ASP A 245 -15.76 3.14 -20.90
N ALA A 246 -16.21 2.81 -19.68
CA ALA A 246 -17.15 1.74 -19.39
C ALA A 246 -18.27 2.23 -18.46
N PRO A 247 -19.45 1.58 -18.45
CA PRO A 247 -20.52 1.94 -17.51
C PRO A 247 -20.05 1.88 -16.05
N THR A 248 -20.42 2.90 -15.28
CA THR A 248 -20.13 2.96 -13.84
C THR A 248 -20.81 1.81 -13.11
N ARG A 249 -20.05 1.17 -12.21
CA ARG A 249 -20.56 0.16 -11.27
C ARG A 249 -19.82 0.26 -9.93
N PHE A 250 -20.50 -0.19 -8.88
CA PHE A 250 -19.92 -0.33 -7.56
C PHE A 250 -19.59 -1.79 -7.30
N ILE A 251 -18.40 -2.05 -6.78
CA ILE A 251 -17.87 -3.39 -6.48
C ILE A 251 -17.53 -3.44 -5.00
N GLY A 252 -17.87 -4.52 -4.29
CA GLY A 252 -17.62 -4.69 -2.86
C GLY A 252 -18.88 -4.77 -1.99
N TYR A 253 -18.69 -4.69 -0.67
CA TYR A 253 -19.74 -4.92 0.33
C TYR A 253 -19.97 -3.71 1.22
N GLY A 254 -21.23 -3.31 1.42
CA GLY A 254 -21.55 -2.24 2.37
C GLY A 254 -20.82 -0.94 2.09
N ASP A 255 -20.20 -0.39 3.13
CA ASP A 255 -19.42 0.86 3.03
C ASP A 255 -18.02 0.62 2.41
N HIS A 256 -17.67 -0.64 2.12
CA HIS A 256 -16.43 -1.04 1.45
C HIS A 256 -16.68 -1.33 -0.03
N GLN A 257 -17.34 -0.38 -0.70
CA GLN A 257 -17.54 -0.40 -2.14
C GLN A 257 -16.61 0.58 -2.84
N VAL A 258 -16.15 0.19 -4.02
CA VAL A 258 -15.38 1.06 -4.90
C VAL A 258 -16.10 1.24 -6.22
N GLU A 259 -16.02 2.45 -6.76
CA GLU A 259 -16.56 2.77 -8.08
C GLU A 259 -15.55 2.44 -9.16
N MET A 260 -15.99 1.74 -10.21
CA MET A 260 -15.22 1.49 -11.42
C MET A 260 -16.02 1.92 -12.66
N PRO A 261 -15.38 2.39 -13.74
CA PRO A 261 -13.95 2.69 -13.89
C PRO A 261 -13.50 3.89 -13.05
N LEU A 262 -12.18 4.04 -12.88
CA LEU A 262 -11.60 5.21 -12.23
C LEU A 262 -11.90 6.49 -13.02
N ARG A 263 -12.33 7.56 -12.33
CA ARG A 263 -12.68 8.86 -12.93
C ARG A 263 -11.44 9.72 -13.26
N VAL A 264 -10.52 9.17 -14.04
CA VAL A 264 -9.30 9.85 -14.49
C VAL A 264 -9.39 10.13 -15.98
N ASN A 265 -9.11 11.38 -16.39
CA ASN A 265 -9.14 11.76 -17.82
C ASN A 265 -7.74 11.88 -18.45
N ASP A 266 -6.72 12.16 -17.64
CA ASP A 266 -5.33 12.26 -18.08
C ASP A 266 -4.40 11.72 -16.99
N PHE A 267 -3.35 11.03 -17.41
CA PHE A 267 -2.32 10.47 -16.52
C PHE A 267 -0.94 10.69 -17.13
N SER A 268 -0.10 11.42 -16.41
CA SER A 268 1.25 11.79 -16.85
C SER A 268 2.29 11.65 -15.74
N PHE A 269 3.55 11.55 -16.15
CA PHE A 269 4.70 11.69 -15.26
C PHE A 269 5.34 13.06 -15.47
N ALA A 270 5.80 13.70 -14.38
CA ALA A 270 6.55 14.94 -14.45
C ALA A 270 7.76 14.91 -13.51
N ASP A 271 8.52 16.00 -13.47
CA ASP A 271 9.69 16.17 -12.62
C ASP A 271 9.37 17.17 -11.50
N SER A 272 9.64 16.82 -10.25
CA SER A 272 9.36 17.67 -9.08
C SER A 272 10.04 19.05 -9.13
N ARG A 273 11.11 19.21 -9.93
CA ARG A 273 11.79 20.50 -10.14
C ARG A 273 10.91 21.52 -10.86
N ASP A 274 9.93 21.05 -11.62
CA ASP A 274 9.07 21.88 -12.46
C ASP A 274 7.69 22.11 -11.82
N PHE A 275 7.29 21.30 -10.82
CA PHE A 275 5.98 21.38 -10.17
C PHE A 275 6.08 21.44 -8.64
N ALA A 276 5.65 22.56 -8.04
CA ALA A 276 5.67 22.74 -6.59
C ALA A 276 4.74 21.74 -5.87
N GLN A 277 3.65 21.33 -6.50
CA GLN A 277 2.70 20.34 -5.98
C GLN A 277 3.35 18.97 -5.77
N LEU A 278 4.26 18.55 -6.66
CA LEU A 278 5.02 17.31 -6.48
C LEU A 278 5.97 17.41 -5.28
N GLN A 279 6.58 18.57 -5.05
CA GLN A 279 7.42 18.77 -3.85
C GLN A 279 6.60 18.75 -2.55
N ILE A 280 5.36 19.24 -2.58
CA ILE A 280 4.42 19.12 -1.45
C ILE A 280 4.12 17.64 -1.18
N ALA A 281 3.86 16.86 -2.22
CA ALA A 281 3.66 15.42 -2.09
C ALA A 281 4.92 14.71 -1.55
N ASP A 282 6.14 15.01 -2.02
CA ASP A 282 7.41 14.48 -1.45
C ASP A 282 7.47 14.75 0.06
N ILE A 283 7.17 15.99 0.44
CA ILE A 283 7.28 16.41 1.84
C ILE A 283 6.29 15.67 2.73
N ILE A 284 5.03 15.54 2.29
CA ILE A 284 4.00 14.82 3.04
C ILE A 284 4.34 13.32 3.10
N ALA A 285 4.73 12.71 1.98
CA ALA A 285 5.10 11.29 1.92
C ALA A 285 6.29 10.99 2.84
N GLY A 286 7.33 11.84 2.81
CA GLY A 286 8.48 11.74 3.70
C GLY A 286 8.11 11.94 5.17
N ALA A 287 7.33 12.98 5.49
CA ALA A 287 6.93 13.32 6.84
C ALA A 287 6.07 12.24 7.49
N CYS A 288 5.06 11.72 6.78
CA CYS A 288 4.20 10.68 7.33
C CYS A 288 4.96 9.37 7.57
N THR A 289 5.91 8.98 6.69
CA THR A 289 6.77 7.81 6.94
C THR A 289 7.61 7.99 8.20
N ASP A 290 8.25 9.15 8.33
CA ASP A 290 9.13 9.46 9.46
C ASP A 290 8.34 9.54 10.78
N ALA A 291 7.16 10.15 10.75
CA ALA A 291 6.24 10.26 11.87
C ALA A 291 5.75 8.88 12.31
N LEU A 292 5.23 8.06 11.39
CA LEU A 292 4.69 6.73 11.73
C LEU A 292 5.78 5.84 12.35
N LEU A 293 7.02 5.84 11.82
CA LEU A 293 8.12 5.08 12.42
C LEU A 293 8.40 5.50 13.88
N ALA A 294 8.35 6.80 14.19
CA ALA A 294 8.57 7.30 15.54
C ALA A 294 7.39 6.97 16.45
N TRP A 295 6.17 7.26 16.02
CA TRP A 295 4.95 7.09 16.79
C TRP A 295 4.63 5.61 17.06
N SER A 296 5.02 4.70 16.16
CA SER A 296 4.89 3.26 16.36
C SER A 296 6.06 2.64 17.15
N GLY A 297 7.01 3.45 17.65
CA GLY A 297 8.17 2.96 18.42
C GLY A 297 9.22 2.20 17.60
N ARG A 298 9.17 2.22 16.26
CA ARG A 298 10.15 1.55 15.39
C ARG A 298 11.45 2.35 15.25
N LYS A 299 11.44 3.62 15.62
CA LYS A 299 12.63 4.44 15.81
C LYS A 299 12.47 5.37 17.02
N PRO A 300 13.56 5.93 17.56
CA PRO A 300 13.48 6.90 18.65
C PRO A 300 12.64 8.12 18.27
N MET A 301 11.72 8.49 19.15
CA MET A 301 10.94 9.71 19.04
C MET A 301 11.76 10.90 19.56
N THR A 302 11.62 12.07 18.94
CA THR A 302 12.30 13.31 19.32
C THR A 302 11.27 14.44 19.48
N SER A 303 11.68 15.60 20.00
CA SER A 303 10.79 16.76 20.12
C SER A 303 10.17 17.20 18.79
N TYR A 304 10.86 16.98 17.67
CA TYR A 304 10.30 17.22 16.33
C TYR A 304 9.10 16.31 16.04
N HIS A 305 9.19 15.02 16.38
CA HIS A 305 8.11 14.06 16.17
C HIS A 305 6.91 14.30 17.09
N GLU A 306 7.14 14.82 18.30
CA GLU A 306 6.06 15.27 19.18
C GLU A 306 5.36 16.50 18.59
N ALA A 307 6.13 17.48 18.10
CA ALA A 307 5.57 18.66 17.46
C ALA A 307 4.75 18.33 16.20
N LEU A 308 5.09 17.26 15.47
CA LEU A 308 4.31 16.81 14.30
C LEU A 308 2.87 16.41 14.65
N LYS A 309 2.60 15.95 15.87
CA LYS A 309 1.23 15.58 16.30
C LYS A 309 0.30 16.79 16.40
N GLU A 310 0.87 17.97 16.60
CA GLU A 310 0.14 19.25 16.68
C GLU A 310 -0.04 19.93 15.32
N THR A 311 0.40 19.28 14.23
CA THR A 311 0.25 19.77 12.85
C THR A 311 -0.97 19.14 12.17
N ASN A 312 -1.29 19.56 10.95
CA ASN A 312 -2.37 18.95 10.18
C ASN A 312 -2.00 17.56 9.66
N LEU A 313 -0.76 17.08 9.82
CA LEU A 313 -0.27 15.84 9.22
C LEU A 313 -1.19 14.65 9.52
N GLU A 314 -1.55 14.38 10.77
CA GLU A 314 -2.42 13.24 11.12
C GLU A 314 -3.78 13.31 10.41
N SER A 315 -4.34 14.52 10.28
CA SER A 315 -5.64 14.72 9.64
C SER A 315 -5.63 14.38 8.15
N LEU A 316 -4.47 14.37 7.48
CA LEU A 316 -4.36 14.06 6.05
C LEU A 316 -4.38 12.55 5.74
N PHE A 317 -4.39 11.69 6.77
CA PHE A 317 -4.36 10.24 6.59
C PHE A 317 -5.72 9.72 6.11
N VAL A 318 -5.74 9.01 4.98
CA VAL A 318 -6.97 8.45 4.38
C VAL A 318 -7.01 6.92 4.37
N GLY A 319 -6.25 6.30 5.26
CA GLY A 319 -6.15 4.84 5.40
C GLY A 319 -4.95 4.26 4.67
N GLY A 320 -4.85 2.93 4.63
CA GLY A 320 -3.73 2.23 4.01
C GLY A 320 -3.67 0.76 4.43
N MET A 321 -2.57 0.09 4.07
CA MET A 321 -2.33 -1.32 4.39
C MET A 321 -1.46 -1.43 5.63
N LEU A 322 -2.06 -1.17 6.79
CA LEU A 322 -1.42 -1.21 8.09
C LEU A 322 -2.03 -2.30 8.97
N PRO A 323 -1.23 -2.97 9.81
CA PRO A 323 -1.75 -3.96 10.76
C PRO A 323 -2.64 -3.29 11.82
N THR A 324 -3.71 -3.98 12.20
CA THR A 324 -4.63 -3.56 13.26
C THR A 324 -4.99 -4.73 14.18
N PRO A 325 -5.03 -4.54 15.51
CA PRO A 325 -5.49 -5.58 16.42
C PRO A 325 -7.01 -5.77 16.37
N SER A 326 -7.74 -4.83 15.75
CA SER A 326 -9.19 -4.87 15.61
C SER A 326 -9.60 -5.74 14.42
N MET A 327 -10.55 -6.64 14.62
CA MET A 327 -11.14 -7.40 13.52
C MET A 327 -12.09 -6.50 12.73
N PRO A 328 -12.03 -6.49 11.39
CA PRO A 328 -12.97 -5.74 10.59
C PRO A 328 -14.38 -6.29 10.81
N THR A 329 -15.34 -5.40 11.05
CA THR A 329 -16.76 -5.77 11.15
C THR A 329 -17.41 -5.53 9.81
N VAL A 330 -17.50 -6.57 8.99
CA VAL A 330 -18.06 -6.47 7.64
C VAL A 330 -19.41 -7.13 7.60
N ARG A 331 -20.41 -6.42 7.07
CA ARG A 331 -21.75 -6.98 6.90
C ARG A 331 -21.74 -8.14 5.93
N ALA A 332 -22.74 -9.01 6.03
CA ALA A 332 -22.94 -10.03 5.01
C ALA A 332 -23.21 -9.39 3.64
N PRO A 333 -22.75 -10.01 2.54
CA PRO A 333 -23.07 -9.56 1.18
C PRO A 333 -24.58 -9.56 0.97
N ALA A 334 -25.10 -8.49 0.37
CA ALA A 334 -26.46 -8.45 -0.13
C ALA A 334 -26.55 -9.22 -1.47
N PRO A 335 -27.74 -9.69 -1.88
CA PRO A 335 -27.91 -10.35 -3.17
C PRO A 335 -27.37 -9.50 -4.34
N GLY A 336 -26.42 -10.06 -5.10
CA GLY A 336 -25.79 -9.40 -6.24
C GLY A 336 -24.50 -8.63 -5.91
N GLU A 337 -24.13 -8.47 -4.64
CA GLU A 337 -22.82 -7.94 -4.26
C GLU A 337 -21.75 -9.03 -4.41
N VAL A 338 -20.58 -8.64 -4.90
CA VAL A 338 -19.40 -9.49 -5.06
C VAL A 338 -18.22 -8.88 -4.30
N SER A 339 -17.24 -9.71 -3.94
CA SER A 339 -16.04 -9.25 -3.25
C SER A 339 -15.29 -8.23 -4.11
N LEU A 340 -14.49 -7.38 -3.47
CA LEU A 340 -13.62 -6.44 -4.19
C LEU A 340 -12.67 -7.16 -5.14
N VAL A 341 -12.15 -8.32 -4.73
CA VAL A 341 -11.24 -9.14 -5.53
C VAL A 341 -11.96 -9.71 -6.75
N ASP A 342 -13.07 -10.41 -6.56
CA ASP A 342 -13.81 -11.08 -7.64
C ASP A 342 -14.39 -10.09 -8.64
N GLY A 343 -14.97 -9.00 -8.14
CA GLY A 343 -15.56 -7.98 -9.01
C GLY A 343 -14.50 -7.20 -9.78
N SER A 344 -13.34 -6.88 -9.16
CA SER A 344 -12.23 -6.24 -9.88
C SER A 344 -11.65 -7.17 -10.95
N ALA A 345 -11.52 -8.48 -10.65
CA ALA A 345 -11.10 -9.46 -11.64
C ALA A 345 -12.10 -9.59 -12.80
N ALA A 346 -13.40 -9.57 -12.53
CA ALA A 346 -14.44 -9.56 -13.54
C ALA A 346 -14.37 -8.30 -14.42
N PHE A 347 -14.22 -7.12 -13.80
CA PHE A 347 -14.01 -5.86 -14.49
C PHE A 347 -12.81 -5.94 -15.46
N LEU A 348 -11.66 -6.42 -14.99
CA LEU A 348 -10.44 -6.53 -15.80
C LEU A 348 -10.56 -7.54 -16.96
N ARG A 349 -11.37 -8.59 -16.81
CA ARG A 349 -11.67 -9.52 -17.92
C ARG A 349 -12.54 -8.86 -18.99
N GLU A 350 -13.57 -8.13 -18.56
CA GLU A 350 -14.46 -7.43 -19.49
C GLU A 350 -13.76 -6.32 -20.28
N THR A 351 -12.76 -5.67 -19.68
CA THR A 351 -11.93 -4.66 -20.36
C THR A 351 -10.82 -5.27 -21.22
N GLY A 352 -10.71 -6.60 -21.26
CA GLY A 352 -9.73 -7.33 -22.08
C GLY A 352 -8.29 -7.30 -21.53
N TYR A 353 -8.10 -6.87 -20.28
CA TYR A 353 -6.79 -6.87 -19.62
C TYR A 353 -6.40 -8.26 -19.12
N ALA A 354 -7.33 -8.96 -18.45
CA ALA A 354 -7.15 -10.33 -18.01
C ALA A 354 -7.87 -11.30 -18.99
N ARG A 355 -7.21 -12.40 -19.37
CA ARG A 355 -7.80 -13.44 -20.23
C ARG A 355 -8.34 -14.60 -19.43
#